data_AF-M7X895-F1
#
_entry.id   AF-M7X895-F1
#
_cell.length_a   1.000
_cell.length_b   1.000
_cell.length_c   1.000
_cell.angle_alpha   90.00
_cell.angle_beta   90.00
_cell.angle_gamma   90.00
#
_symmetry.space_group_name_H-M   'P 1'
#
loop_
_entity.id
_entity.type
_entity.pdbx_description
1 polymer ?
#
loop_
_entity_poly.entity_id
_entity_poly.type
_entity_poly.pdbx_seq_one_letter_code
_entity_poly.pdbx_strand_id
1 'polypeptide(L)'
;MATTASKKIGHEYPSADEDTIAARMVGEFEAQVTRLYKDKKMLRQVHTKMHGCVKATFSVEKNLPKDLKVGVFAEEKDYHAWVRFSNGITIPQKDSKKDIRGVAIKLLGVPGEKLLPDERQYQTQDFLLMSTETFFAKTIKELDTLLKAVTAASKIKSLLYFINPLHLSTVLRVKKSMVACENPLSIPYWSTQPYQFGTVNQAVKYHLRPSPNNNIVVENTKDYNYLRYNLAQTLTDNIAKFDFFVQFQTDADAMPIEDPTVAWTSQFVKVATLTIYAQTFDSEGQLEFGDNLSFNPWHSLPEHRPLGSFNRVRKRVYEVMSKFRHDANKLPMFEPVDSDDFLSDINKPNTKVTIDQQVPKKHTISTTAEVIVNCSKEKAYMYVSSVKELPNWLLKTGPIYGIINVTTLRGNWENVGDNRLVKRGDGATLIEELITVHHYSHYAYQSTDFSDIFQRFTNKTYGQMWFDTVDGKTRLRWTYTFTYKNFFARLFLSFFAPVFLKKYLQNGLNNAKAYLEE
;
A
#
# COMPACT_ATOMS: atom_id res chain seq x y z
N MET A 1 -22.49 47.78 -0.31
CA MET A 1 -22.16 46.42 -0.78
C MET A 1 -20.81 46.51 -1.46
N ALA A 2 -19.74 45.98 -0.86
CA ALA A 2 -18.46 45.92 -1.54
C ALA A 2 -18.58 44.86 -2.62
N THR A 3 -18.49 45.27 -3.88
CA THR A 3 -18.36 44.38 -5.04
C THR A 3 -17.03 43.64 -4.90
N THR A 4 -17.03 42.48 -4.26
CA THR A 4 -15.90 41.56 -4.31
C THR A 4 -15.67 41.24 -5.79
N ALA A 5 -14.56 41.71 -6.35
CA ALA A 5 -14.17 41.40 -7.71
C ALA A 5 -14.20 39.87 -7.90
N SER A 6 -14.85 39.39 -8.96
CA SER A 6 -14.92 37.97 -9.26
C SER A 6 -13.50 37.40 -9.41
N LYS A 7 -13.31 36.19 -8.87
CA LYS A 7 -12.01 35.53 -8.96
C LYS A 7 -11.69 35.19 -10.41
N LYS A 8 -10.39 35.01 -10.71
CA LYS A 8 -9.90 34.65 -12.04
C LYS A 8 -9.40 33.21 -12.05
N ILE A 9 -9.66 32.49 -13.14
CA ILE A 9 -9.17 31.13 -13.36
C ILE A 9 -7.63 31.13 -13.30
N GLY A 10 -7.05 30.12 -12.64
CA GLY A 10 -5.61 29.97 -12.46
C GLY A 10 -4.97 30.97 -11.48
N HIS A 11 -5.69 32.00 -11.04
CA HIS A 11 -5.12 33.07 -10.24
C HIS A 11 -5.05 32.71 -8.75
N GLU A 12 -3.89 32.97 -8.16
CA GLU A 12 -3.64 32.80 -6.73
C GLU A 12 -3.92 34.10 -5.97
N TYR A 13 -4.25 33.99 -4.68
CA TYR A 13 -4.53 35.15 -3.82
C TYR A 13 -3.71 35.02 -2.53
N PRO A 14 -2.38 35.26 -2.59
CA PRO A 14 -1.50 35.06 -1.46
C PRO A 14 -1.81 36.00 -0.29
N SER A 15 -1.77 35.49 0.94
CA SER A 15 -1.82 36.31 2.15
C SER A 15 -0.41 36.71 2.61
N ALA A 16 -0.30 37.83 3.33
CA ALA A 16 0.99 38.34 3.79
C ALA A 16 1.66 37.49 4.88
N ASP A 17 0.89 36.62 5.56
CA ASP A 17 1.34 35.83 6.70
C ASP A 17 1.77 34.39 6.35
N GLU A 18 1.71 33.99 5.07
CA GLU A 18 1.98 32.60 4.65
C GLU A 18 3.40 32.13 5.02
N ASP A 19 4.42 32.96 4.78
CA ASP A 19 5.80 32.60 5.08
C ASP A 19 6.05 32.41 6.58
N THR A 20 5.41 33.23 7.40
CA THR A 20 5.47 33.13 8.87
C THR A 20 4.76 31.87 9.34
N ILE A 21 3.60 31.54 8.77
CA ILE A 21 2.87 30.31 9.08
C ILE A 21 3.70 29.09 8.67
N ALA A 22 4.28 29.09 7.47
CA ALA A 22 5.13 28.01 6.98
C ALA A 22 6.33 27.77 7.90
N ALA A 23 7.00 28.83 8.34
CA ALA A 23 8.13 28.75 9.29
C ALA A 23 7.70 28.11 10.63
N ARG A 24 6.56 28.50 11.18
CA ARG A 24 6.03 27.89 12.41
C ARG A 24 5.71 26.41 12.22
N MET A 25 5.07 26.05 11.11
CA MET A 25 4.72 24.65 10.83
C MET A 25 5.97 23.77 10.70
N VAL A 26 7.04 24.27 10.08
CA VAL A 26 8.35 23.59 10.04
C VAL A 26 8.85 23.33 11.46
N GLY A 27 8.91 24.37 12.31
CA GLY A 27 9.37 24.22 13.69
C GLY A 27 8.54 23.23 14.51
N GLU A 28 7.22 23.22 14.34
CA GLU A 28 6.33 22.24 14.99
C GLU A 28 6.62 20.80 14.53
N PHE A 29 6.86 20.60 13.23
CA PHE A 29 7.21 19.29 12.70
C PHE A 29 8.57 18.82 13.21
N GLU A 30 9.61 19.65 13.15
CA GLU A 30 10.95 19.33 13.68
C GLU A 30 10.89 18.98 15.16
N ALA A 31 10.18 19.78 15.97
CA ALA A 31 10.01 19.51 17.40
C ALA A 31 9.24 18.21 17.66
N GLN A 32 8.24 17.88 16.84
CA GLN A 32 7.50 16.63 16.96
C GLN A 32 8.39 15.42 16.64
N VAL A 33 9.03 15.40 15.47
CA VAL A 33 9.80 14.24 15.03
C VAL A 33 11.04 14.03 15.90
N THR A 34 11.69 15.11 16.35
CA THR A 34 12.81 15.04 17.31
C THR A 34 12.36 14.37 18.61
N ARG A 35 11.16 14.69 19.12
CA ARG A 35 10.62 14.07 20.33
C ARG A 35 10.24 12.60 20.13
N LEU A 36 9.67 12.25 18.97
CA LEU A 36 9.18 10.89 18.70
C LEU A 36 10.30 9.90 18.36
N TYR A 37 11.33 10.38 17.65
CA TYR A 37 12.39 9.55 17.08
C TYR A 37 13.77 9.88 17.64
N LYS A 38 13.83 10.46 18.85
CA LYS A 38 15.09 10.64 19.57
C LYS A 38 15.83 9.30 19.67
N ASP A 39 17.11 9.31 19.31
CA ASP A 39 18.01 8.15 19.33
C ASP A 39 17.52 6.95 18.49
N LYS A 40 16.63 7.19 17.51
CA LYS A 40 16.11 6.21 16.56
C LYS A 40 16.29 6.72 15.14
N LYS A 41 16.08 5.85 14.16
CA LYS A 41 15.96 6.27 12.75
C LYS A 41 14.89 7.36 12.64
N MET A 42 15.27 8.50 12.07
CA MET A 42 14.36 9.62 11.81
C MET A 42 13.41 9.23 10.68
N LEU A 43 12.11 9.18 10.99
CA LEU A 43 11.08 8.90 10.00
C LEU A 43 10.50 10.21 9.44
N ARG A 44 9.73 10.12 8.35
CA ARG A 44 8.98 11.27 7.81
C ARG A 44 7.97 11.79 8.84
N GLN A 45 7.77 13.10 8.83
CA GLN A 45 6.85 13.82 9.72
C GLN A 45 5.39 13.49 9.47
N VAL A 46 5.01 13.27 8.21
CA VAL A 46 3.71 12.78 7.76
C VAL A 46 3.96 11.73 6.70
N HIS A 47 2.94 10.94 6.33
CA HIS A 47 3.15 9.83 5.40
C HIS A 47 4.24 8.85 5.90
N THR A 48 4.32 8.71 7.23
CA THR A 48 5.44 8.10 7.96
C THR A 48 5.56 6.62 7.67
N LYS A 49 4.44 5.89 7.67
CA LYS A 49 4.42 4.46 7.40
C LYS A 49 4.31 4.21 5.89
N MET A 50 5.37 3.64 5.31
CA MET A 50 5.39 3.20 3.91
C MET A 50 4.89 1.76 3.76
N HIS A 51 4.05 1.53 2.75
CA HIS A 51 3.57 0.20 2.37
C HIS A 51 4.41 -0.43 1.27
N GLY A 52 4.93 0.37 0.34
CA GLY A 52 5.83 -0.09 -0.70
C GLY A 52 6.32 1.06 -1.57
N CYS A 53 7.46 0.86 -2.23
CA CYS A 53 7.98 1.72 -3.29
C CYS A 53 8.23 0.82 -4.50
N VAL A 54 7.41 0.97 -5.53
CA VAL A 54 7.27 0.01 -6.63
C VAL A 54 7.59 0.67 -7.97
N LYS A 55 8.11 -0.12 -8.91
CA LYS A 55 8.40 0.28 -10.28
C LYS A 55 7.13 0.27 -11.13
N ALA A 56 7.01 1.25 -12.01
CA ALA A 56 5.86 1.43 -12.89
C ALA A 56 6.27 2.14 -14.18
N THR A 57 5.34 2.15 -15.13
CA THR A 57 5.38 3.04 -16.31
C THR A 57 4.16 3.96 -16.27
N PHE A 58 4.38 5.23 -16.55
CA PHE A 58 3.36 6.25 -16.74
C PHE A 58 3.27 6.58 -18.23
N SER A 59 2.22 6.08 -18.88
CA SER A 59 2.00 6.22 -20.32
C SER A 59 1.04 7.35 -20.60
N VAL A 60 1.51 8.40 -21.29
CA VAL A 60 0.63 9.47 -21.80
C VAL A 60 -0.33 8.89 -22.84
N GLU A 61 -1.62 9.23 -22.76
CA GLU A 61 -2.60 8.70 -23.70
C GLU A 61 -2.26 9.08 -25.15
N LYS A 62 -2.51 8.16 -26.07
CA LYS A 62 -2.33 8.40 -27.50
C LYS A 62 -3.39 9.36 -28.02
N ASN A 63 -3.03 10.19 -28.99
CA ASN A 63 -3.93 11.12 -29.67
C ASN A 63 -4.63 12.11 -28.72
N LEU A 64 -3.95 12.57 -27.66
CA LEU A 64 -4.50 13.63 -26.82
C LEU A 64 -4.86 14.88 -27.65
N PRO A 65 -6.03 15.52 -27.40
CA PRO A 65 -6.34 16.83 -27.94
C PRO A 65 -5.19 17.81 -27.71
N LYS A 66 -4.95 18.71 -28.68
CA LYS A 66 -3.82 19.66 -28.66
C LYS A 66 -3.74 20.45 -27.34
N ASP A 67 -4.89 20.84 -26.80
CA ASP A 67 -4.97 21.64 -25.57
C ASP A 67 -4.63 20.85 -24.30
N LEU A 68 -4.52 19.52 -24.39
CA LEU A 68 -4.08 18.65 -23.28
C LEU A 68 -2.60 18.25 -23.40
N LYS A 69 -1.94 18.55 -24.53
CA LYS A 69 -0.53 18.28 -24.77
C LYS A 69 0.35 19.33 -24.09
N VAL A 70 0.46 19.23 -22.76
CA VAL A 70 1.10 20.24 -21.90
C VAL A 70 2.06 19.58 -20.91
N GLY A 71 3.28 20.13 -20.79
CA GLY A 71 4.30 19.66 -19.85
C GLY A 71 4.63 18.17 -20.06
N VAL A 72 4.47 17.35 -19.01
CA VAL A 72 4.64 15.90 -19.07
C VAL A 72 3.76 15.23 -20.13
N PHE A 73 2.60 15.81 -20.44
CA PHE A 73 1.63 15.27 -21.40
C PHE A 73 1.87 15.76 -22.84
N ALA A 74 2.92 16.55 -23.09
CA ALA A 74 3.18 17.16 -24.40
C ALA A 74 3.40 16.12 -25.51
N GLU A 75 4.02 14.99 -25.16
CA GLU A 75 4.37 13.92 -26.08
C GLU A 75 3.72 12.60 -25.67
N GLU A 76 3.42 11.75 -26.66
CA GLU A 76 2.97 10.37 -26.45
C GLU A 76 4.15 9.53 -25.98
N LYS A 77 4.49 9.68 -24.70
CA LYS A 77 5.69 9.09 -24.08
C LYS A 77 5.32 8.20 -22.90
N ASP A 78 6.09 7.13 -22.78
CA ASP A 78 6.13 6.27 -21.60
C ASP A 78 7.28 6.74 -20.71
N TYR A 79 6.97 7.12 -19.48
CA TYR A 79 7.95 7.46 -18.46
C TYR A 79 8.07 6.32 -17.46
N HIS A 80 9.28 5.85 -17.18
CA HIS A 80 9.51 5.02 -16.01
C HIS A 80 9.18 5.79 -14.73
N ALA A 81 8.72 5.08 -13.69
CA ALA A 81 8.29 5.72 -12.47
C ALA A 81 8.53 4.87 -11.21
N TRP A 82 8.89 5.56 -10.13
CA TRP A 82 8.79 5.03 -8.77
C TRP A 82 7.49 5.47 -8.12
N VAL A 83 6.75 4.54 -7.53
CA VAL A 83 5.44 4.79 -6.89
C VAL A 83 5.49 4.39 -5.43
N ARG A 84 5.28 5.34 -4.52
CA ARG A 84 5.32 5.13 -3.06
C ARG A 84 3.93 5.21 -2.44
N PHE A 85 3.49 4.11 -1.80
CA PHE A 85 2.24 4.05 -1.03
C PHE A 85 2.48 4.24 0.48
N SER A 86 1.61 4.98 1.16
CA SER A 86 1.81 5.31 2.59
C SER A 86 0.53 5.64 3.37
N ASN A 87 0.64 5.69 4.70
CA ASN A 87 -0.37 6.22 5.63
C ASN A 87 0.01 7.61 6.12
N GLY A 88 -0.93 8.55 6.14
CA GLY A 88 -0.71 9.98 6.34
C GLY A 88 -0.33 10.39 7.77
N ILE A 89 -0.78 9.66 8.80
CA ILE A 89 -0.51 10.00 10.21
C ILE A 89 1.00 9.96 10.54
N THR A 90 1.41 10.81 11.49
CA THR A 90 2.80 11.10 11.89
C THR A 90 3.53 9.99 12.66
N ILE A 91 2.81 8.93 13.03
CA ILE A 91 3.30 7.78 13.80
C ILE A 91 2.78 6.52 13.10
N PRO A 92 3.62 5.50 12.82
CA PRO A 92 3.15 4.24 12.27
C PRO A 92 2.05 3.61 13.16
N GLN A 93 0.92 3.30 12.52
CA GLN A 93 -0.22 2.64 13.17
C GLN A 93 -0.48 1.28 12.53
N LYS A 94 -1.28 0.48 13.23
CA LYS A 94 -1.85 -0.75 12.69
C LYS A 94 -2.68 -0.41 11.44
N ASP A 95 -2.52 -1.16 10.35
CA ASP A 95 -3.21 -0.86 9.09
C ASP A 95 -4.74 -0.93 9.18
N SER A 96 -5.27 -1.67 10.16
CA SER A 96 -6.72 -1.74 10.43
C SER A 96 -7.32 -0.44 10.95
N LYS A 97 -6.49 0.55 11.31
CA LYS A 97 -6.95 1.90 11.66
C LYS A 97 -7.20 2.68 10.38
N LYS A 98 -8.29 3.45 10.36
CA LYS A 98 -8.58 4.39 9.27
C LYS A 98 -7.50 5.47 9.25
N ASP A 99 -7.09 5.86 8.05
CA ASP A 99 -6.04 6.86 7.82
C ASP A 99 -6.29 7.55 6.48
N ILE A 100 -5.62 8.68 6.23
CA ILE A 100 -5.44 9.22 4.89
C ILE A 100 -4.38 8.35 4.21
N ARG A 101 -4.66 7.83 3.02
CA ARG A 101 -3.70 7.00 2.28
C ARG A 101 -3.04 7.86 1.22
N GLY A 102 -1.71 7.83 1.13
CA GLY A 102 -0.95 8.58 0.15
C GLY A 102 -0.43 7.69 -0.98
N VAL A 103 -0.33 8.27 -2.17
CA VAL A 103 0.46 7.76 -3.29
C VAL A 103 1.32 8.90 -3.84
N ALA A 104 2.62 8.68 -3.94
CA ALA A 104 3.54 9.60 -4.58
C ALA A 104 4.16 8.91 -5.81
N ILE A 105 4.14 9.58 -6.95
CA ILE A 105 4.65 9.09 -8.23
C ILE A 105 5.82 9.99 -8.60
N LYS A 106 7.01 9.42 -8.79
CA LYS A 106 8.18 10.11 -9.33
C LYS A 106 8.45 9.56 -10.72
N LEU A 107 8.18 10.37 -11.74
CA LEU A 107 8.51 10.07 -13.12
C LEU A 107 10.01 10.28 -13.36
N LEU A 108 10.60 9.42 -14.18
CA LEU A 108 11.98 9.49 -14.62
C LEU A 108 12.04 9.93 -16.09
N GLY A 109 13.18 10.48 -16.53
CA GLY A 109 13.40 10.89 -17.92
C GLY A 109 12.50 12.05 -18.38
N VAL A 110 12.10 12.95 -17.47
CA VAL A 110 11.31 14.16 -17.74
C VAL A 110 12.26 15.34 -17.96
N PRO A 111 12.55 15.74 -19.22
CA PRO A 111 13.46 16.85 -19.51
C PRO A 111 12.87 18.20 -19.09
N GLY A 112 13.71 19.24 -19.05
CA GLY A 112 13.29 20.63 -18.75
C GLY A 112 13.64 21.08 -17.34
N GLU A 113 13.75 22.39 -17.14
CA GLU A 113 14.12 22.98 -15.84
C GLU A 113 13.00 22.79 -14.81
N LYS A 114 13.34 22.27 -13.63
CA LYS A 114 12.41 22.11 -12.50
C LYS A 114 12.31 23.39 -11.68
N LEU A 115 11.19 23.57 -10.98
CA LEU A 115 10.91 24.80 -10.21
C LEU A 115 11.76 24.97 -8.94
N LEU A 116 12.31 23.89 -8.40
CA LEU A 116 13.18 23.93 -7.23
C LEU A 116 14.61 24.30 -7.65
N PRO A 117 15.23 25.35 -7.08
CA PRO A 117 16.55 25.82 -7.50
C PRO A 117 17.64 24.74 -7.45
N ASP A 118 17.71 23.99 -6.34
CA ASP A 118 18.74 22.96 -6.11
C ASP A 118 18.50 21.66 -6.91
N GLU A 119 17.33 21.53 -7.53
CA GLU A 119 16.87 20.34 -8.26
C GLU A 119 16.60 20.66 -9.74
N ARG A 120 16.93 21.88 -10.19
CA ARG A 120 16.54 22.43 -11.49
C ARG A 120 16.94 21.56 -12.68
N GLN A 121 18.08 20.89 -12.59
CA GLN A 121 18.65 20.08 -13.68
C GLN A 121 18.24 18.60 -13.62
N TYR A 122 17.54 18.16 -12.58
CA TYR A 122 17.11 16.77 -12.52
C TYR A 122 16.02 16.47 -13.57
N GLN A 123 16.08 15.26 -14.10
CA GLN A 123 15.18 14.79 -15.15
C GLN A 123 14.03 13.98 -14.59
N THR A 124 13.47 14.39 -13.46
CA THR A 124 12.39 13.68 -12.77
C THR A 124 11.26 14.63 -12.41
N GLN A 125 10.04 14.12 -12.26
CA GLN A 125 8.89 14.93 -11.85
C GLN A 125 8.00 14.19 -10.86
N ASP A 126 7.55 14.90 -9.82
CA ASP A 126 6.74 14.33 -8.76
C ASP A 126 5.26 14.72 -8.85
N PHE A 127 4.39 13.72 -8.74
CA PHE A 127 2.96 13.88 -8.48
C PHE A 127 2.62 13.27 -7.11
N LEU A 128 2.11 14.10 -6.19
CA LEU A 128 1.72 13.66 -4.85
C LEU A 128 0.20 13.72 -4.69
N LEU A 129 -0.40 12.58 -4.38
CA LEU A 129 -1.83 12.41 -4.23
C LEU A 129 -2.17 11.70 -2.90
N MET A 130 -3.42 11.86 -2.47
CA MET A 130 -3.96 11.22 -1.28
C MET A 130 -5.40 10.75 -1.49
N SER A 131 -5.90 9.87 -0.63
CA SER A 131 -7.22 9.23 -0.75
C SER A 131 -8.42 10.15 -0.47
N THR A 132 -8.23 11.47 -0.60
CA THR A 132 -9.25 12.47 -0.27
C THR A 132 -9.32 13.52 -1.36
N GLU A 133 -10.49 13.65 -1.97
CA GLU A 133 -10.77 14.67 -2.98
C GLU A 133 -10.61 16.11 -2.45
N THR A 134 -11.04 16.35 -1.21
CA THR A 134 -10.93 17.64 -0.53
C THR A 134 -10.06 17.55 0.72
N PHE A 135 -9.45 18.67 1.09
CA PHE A 135 -8.62 18.76 2.27
C PHE A 135 -9.46 19.07 3.51
N PHE A 136 -8.91 18.79 4.69
CA PHE A 136 -9.64 18.96 5.94
C PHE A 136 -9.52 20.37 6.55
N ALA A 137 -8.51 21.15 6.16
CA ALA A 137 -8.35 22.54 6.60
C ALA A 137 -8.72 23.49 5.46
N LYS A 138 -9.50 24.54 5.76
CA LYS A 138 -9.90 25.58 4.80
C LYS A 138 -8.79 26.57 4.50
N THR A 139 -7.97 26.88 5.51
CA THR A 139 -6.86 27.83 5.40
C THR A 139 -5.60 27.25 6.03
N ILE A 140 -4.43 27.76 5.64
CA ILE A 140 -3.16 27.36 6.25
C ILE A 140 -3.07 27.73 7.75
N LYS A 141 -3.79 28.76 8.21
CA LYS A 141 -3.90 29.13 9.63
C LYS A 141 -4.68 28.08 10.42
N GLU A 142 -5.77 27.59 9.85
CA GLU A 142 -6.53 26.47 10.42
C GLU A 142 -5.68 25.20 10.49
N LEU A 143 -4.89 24.93 9.45
CA LEU A 143 -3.93 23.82 9.43
C LEU A 143 -2.85 23.96 10.51
N ASP A 144 -2.21 25.13 10.65
CA ASP A 144 -1.23 25.42 11.71
C ASP A 144 -1.83 25.20 13.11
N THR A 145 -3.08 25.65 13.32
CA THR A 145 -3.78 25.47 14.60
C THR A 145 -4.06 24.00 14.89
N LEU A 146 -4.55 23.24 13.89
CA LEU A 146 -4.75 21.80 14.02
C LEU A 146 -3.43 21.07 14.27
N LEU A 147 -2.37 21.44 13.52
CA LEU A 147 -1.05 20.84 13.63
C LEU A 147 -0.55 20.96 15.07
N LYS A 148 -0.53 22.17 15.63
CA LYS A 148 -0.15 22.40 17.04
C LYS A 148 -0.93 21.53 18.02
N ALA A 149 -2.20 21.28 17.76
CA ALA A 149 -3.02 20.42 18.62
C ALA A 149 -2.62 18.93 18.51
N VAL A 150 -2.39 18.43 17.30
CA VAL A 150 -2.07 17.00 17.06
C VAL A 150 -0.59 16.65 17.27
N THR A 151 0.30 17.65 17.23
CA THR A 151 1.73 17.49 17.51
C THR A 151 2.12 17.86 18.93
N ALA A 152 1.21 18.43 19.73
CA ALA A 152 1.49 18.83 21.10
C ALA A 152 2.02 17.68 21.96
N ALA A 153 3.05 17.95 22.77
CA ALA A 153 3.50 17.01 23.80
C ALA A 153 2.43 16.81 24.89
N SER A 154 1.65 17.84 25.21
CA SER A 154 0.56 17.78 26.19
C SER A 154 -0.77 17.41 25.55
N LYS A 155 -1.38 16.32 26.03
CA LYS A 155 -2.72 15.88 25.61
C LYS A 155 -3.83 16.87 25.99
N ILE A 156 -3.59 17.78 26.95
CA ILE A 156 -4.57 18.82 27.34
C ILE A 156 -4.82 19.78 26.17
N LYS A 157 -3.77 20.23 25.48
CA LYS A 157 -3.92 21.11 24.30
C LYS A 157 -4.71 20.43 23.19
N SER A 158 -4.44 19.14 22.96
CA SER A 158 -5.21 18.33 22.01
C SER A 158 -6.68 18.25 22.43
N LEU A 159 -6.97 17.94 23.70
CA LEU A 159 -8.34 17.85 24.21
C LEU A 159 -9.09 19.18 24.04
N LEU A 160 -8.49 20.30 24.45
CA LEU A 160 -9.07 21.63 24.33
C LEU A 160 -9.42 21.99 22.88
N TYR A 161 -8.59 21.59 21.92
CA TYR A 161 -8.90 21.77 20.50
C TYR A 161 -10.13 20.96 20.07
N PHE A 162 -10.18 19.67 20.42
CA PHE A 162 -11.24 18.77 19.95
C PHE A 162 -12.62 19.00 20.61
N ILE A 163 -12.66 19.62 21.80
CA ILE A 163 -13.93 20.00 22.46
C ILE A 163 -14.41 21.40 22.07
N ASN A 164 -13.55 22.23 21.47
CA ASN A 164 -13.93 23.59 21.08
C ASN A 164 -14.86 23.56 19.85
N PRO A 165 -16.10 24.05 19.95
CA PRO A 165 -17.06 24.02 18.84
C PRO A 165 -16.60 24.81 17.61
N LEU A 166 -15.70 25.79 17.76
CA LEU A 166 -15.10 26.53 16.64
C LEU A 166 -14.30 25.64 15.68
N HIS A 167 -13.80 24.50 16.16
CA HIS A 167 -13.04 23.53 15.36
C HIS A 167 -13.89 22.36 14.86
N LEU A 168 -15.18 22.32 15.17
CA LEU A 168 -16.04 21.17 14.84
C LEU A 168 -16.06 20.88 13.33
N SER A 169 -16.12 21.91 12.48
CA SER A 169 -16.10 21.70 11.02
C SER A 169 -14.79 21.05 10.54
N THR A 170 -13.64 21.47 11.08
CA THR A 170 -12.33 20.87 10.81
C THR A 170 -12.29 19.43 11.27
N VAL A 171 -12.77 19.14 12.49
CA VAL A 171 -12.79 17.79 13.07
C VAL A 171 -13.66 16.84 12.25
N LEU A 172 -14.84 17.29 11.81
CA LEU A 172 -15.72 16.50 10.94
C LEU A 172 -15.06 16.22 9.59
N ARG A 173 -14.38 17.21 8.98
CA ARG A 173 -13.63 16.99 7.74
C ARG A 173 -12.45 16.03 7.94
N VAL A 174 -11.67 16.16 9.02
CA VAL A 174 -10.60 15.21 9.37
C VAL A 174 -11.17 13.79 9.46
N LYS A 175 -12.27 13.58 10.18
CA LYS A 175 -12.93 12.27 10.30
C LYS A 175 -13.36 11.73 8.93
N LYS A 176 -13.90 12.58 8.05
CA LYS A 176 -14.31 12.21 6.68
C LYS A 176 -13.10 11.81 5.81
N SER A 177 -11.95 12.44 6.02
CA SER A 177 -10.69 12.14 5.31
C SER A 177 -10.07 10.78 5.68
N MET A 178 -10.44 10.19 6.82
CA MET A 178 -9.88 8.92 7.28
C MET A 178 -10.60 7.72 6.64
N VAL A 179 -9.91 6.99 5.77
CA VAL A 179 -10.46 5.84 5.04
C VAL A 179 -9.87 4.51 5.51
N ALA A 180 -10.67 3.45 5.44
CA ALA A 180 -10.17 2.09 5.48
C ALA A 180 -9.93 1.62 4.04
N CYS A 181 -8.88 0.84 3.83
CA CYS A 181 -8.69 0.08 2.60
C CYS A 181 -8.11 -1.28 2.95
N GLU A 182 -8.31 -2.24 2.06
CA GLU A 182 -7.76 -3.59 2.18
C GLU A 182 -6.49 -3.74 1.35
N ASN A 183 -6.36 -2.96 0.28
CA ASN A 183 -5.16 -2.87 -0.55
C ASN A 183 -5.00 -1.42 -1.05
N PRO A 184 -3.79 -0.81 -1.06
CA PRO A 184 -3.60 0.51 -1.66
C PRO A 184 -3.97 0.57 -3.15
N LEU A 185 -3.91 -0.55 -3.86
CA LEU A 185 -4.23 -0.63 -5.29
C LEU A 185 -5.74 -0.56 -5.62
N SER A 186 -6.61 -0.59 -4.60
CA SER A 186 -8.07 -0.67 -4.79
C SER A 186 -8.83 0.63 -4.50
N ILE A 187 -8.13 1.73 -4.17
CA ILE A 187 -8.76 3.01 -3.85
C ILE A 187 -8.30 4.13 -4.79
N PRO A 188 -9.16 5.14 -5.03
CA PRO A 188 -8.78 6.34 -5.76
C PRO A 188 -7.90 7.30 -4.93
N TYR A 189 -7.16 8.15 -5.64
CA TYR A 189 -6.34 9.21 -5.08
C TYR A 189 -6.55 10.54 -5.82
N TRP A 190 -6.32 11.65 -5.14
CA TRP A 190 -6.46 13.01 -5.66
C TRP A 190 -5.28 13.85 -5.24
N SER A 191 -4.88 14.79 -6.08
CA SER A 191 -3.89 15.81 -5.70
C SER A 191 -4.40 16.72 -4.58
N THR A 192 -5.73 16.79 -4.42
CA THR A 192 -6.50 17.62 -3.47
C THR A 192 -6.36 19.12 -3.70
N GLN A 193 -5.11 19.57 -3.87
CA GLN A 193 -4.71 20.93 -4.20
C GLN A 193 -4.65 21.14 -5.72
N PRO A 194 -4.84 22.37 -6.20
CA PRO A 194 -4.74 22.72 -7.62
C PRO A 194 -3.29 22.92 -8.08
N TYR A 195 -3.07 22.76 -9.38
CA TYR A 195 -1.81 22.94 -10.08
C TYR A 195 -2.06 23.74 -11.36
N GLN A 196 -1.06 24.47 -11.82
CA GLN A 196 -1.05 25.11 -13.12
C GLN A 196 -1.15 24.02 -14.20
N PHE A 197 -1.74 24.37 -15.33
CA PHE A 197 -1.74 23.53 -16.52
C PHE A 197 -1.29 24.35 -17.72
N GLY A 198 0.02 24.34 -17.96
CA GLY A 198 0.65 25.13 -19.02
C GLY A 198 0.82 26.57 -18.59
N THR A 199 -0.17 27.41 -18.88
CA THR A 199 -0.10 28.85 -18.59
C THR A 199 -0.69 29.21 -17.23
N VAL A 200 -0.34 30.40 -16.72
CA VAL A 200 -0.85 30.93 -15.44
C VAL A 200 -2.38 31.13 -15.40
N ASN A 201 -3.07 31.06 -16.54
CA ASN A 201 -4.51 31.26 -16.65
C ASN A 201 -5.29 29.93 -16.66
N GLN A 202 -4.64 28.80 -16.41
CA GLN A 202 -5.27 27.48 -16.37
C GLN A 202 -4.83 26.72 -15.13
N ALA A 203 -5.80 26.13 -14.45
CA ALA A 203 -5.56 25.28 -13.29
C ALA A 203 -6.31 23.96 -13.41
N VAL A 204 -5.68 22.91 -12.89
CA VAL A 204 -6.23 21.57 -12.81
C VAL A 204 -6.06 20.99 -11.40
N LYS A 205 -6.90 20.03 -11.04
CA LYS A 205 -6.60 19.02 -10.03
C LYS A 205 -6.30 17.69 -10.73
N TYR A 206 -5.44 16.87 -10.12
CA TYR A 206 -5.15 15.53 -10.62
C TYR A 206 -5.95 14.47 -9.86
N HIS A 207 -6.35 13.42 -10.55
CA HIS A 207 -7.05 12.28 -9.98
C HIS A 207 -6.49 10.97 -10.54
N LEU A 208 -6.22 10.01 -9.68
CA LEU A 208 -5.72 8.69 -10.01
C LEU A 208 -6.77 7.67 -9.62
N ARG A 209 -7.34 6.95 -10.59
CA ARG A 209 -8.45 6.01 -10.38
C ARG A 209 -8.00 4.59 -10.69
N PRO A 210 -8.17 3.62 -9.77
CA PRO A 210 -7.80 2.24 -10.04
C PRO A 210 -8.67 1.66 -11.16
N SER A 211 -8.08 0.83 -12.02
CA SER A 211 -8.83 0.06 -12.99
C SER A 211 -9.77 -0.92 -12.28
N PRO A 212 -11.04 -1.04 -12.69
CA PRO A 212 -11.94 -2.04 -12.14
C PRO A 212 -11.50 -3.49 -12.47
N ASN A 213 -10.59 -3.65 -13.43
CA ASN A 213 -10.08 -4.95 -13.87
C ASN A 213 -8.80 -5.38 -13.13
N ASN A 214 -8.36 -4.61 -12.12
CA ASN A 214 -7.21 -5.01 -11.30
C ASN A 214 -7.57 -6.28 -10.52
N ASN A 215 -6.75 -7.33 -10.68
CA ASN A 215 -6.84 -8.52 -9.85
C ASN A 215 -6.16 -8.26 -8.50
N ILE A 216 -6.96 -7.97 -7.46
CA ILE A 216 -6.44 -7.60 -6.14
C ILE A 216 -6.56 -8.79 -5.19
N VAL A 217 -5.42 -9.17 -4.62
CA VAL A 217 -5.36 -10.19 -3.56
C VAL A 217 -5.60 -9.51 -2.20
N VAL A 218 -6.62 -9.97 -1.47
CA VAL A 218 -6.96 -9.50 -0.11
C VAL A 218 -7.21 -10.69 0.81
N GLU A 219 -6.17 -11.05 1.55
CA GLU A 219 -6.17 -12.31 2.28
C GLU A 219 -5.91 -12.12 3.77
N ASN A 220 -5.33 -10.97 4.13
CA ASN A 220 -5.16 -10.56 5.50
C ASN A 220 -5.61 -9.10 5.69
N THR A 221 -6.47 -8.87 6.68
CA THR A 221 -6.91 -7.52 7.07
C THR A 221 -6.71 -7.25 8.56
N LYS A 222 -6.03 -8.18 9.25
CA LYS A 222 -5.87 -8.16 10.72
C LYS A 222 -4.44 -7.95 11.17
N ASP A 223 -3.46 -8.16 10.31
CA ASP A 223 -2.05 -7.91 10.65
C ASP A 223 -1.78 -6.41 10.89
N TYR A 224 -0.68 -6.12 11.58
CA TYR A 224 -0.21 -4.77 11.74
C TYR A 224 0.19 -4.10 10.42
N ASN A 225 0.78 -4.85 9.48
CA ASN A 225 1.29 -4.38 8.19
C ASN A 225 0.53 -4.97 6.99
N TYR A 226 -0.74 -5.31 7.14
CA TYR A 226 -1.46 -6.02 6.08
C TYR A 226 -1.52 -5.27 4.75
N LEU A 227 -1.45 -3.93 4.72
CA LEU A 227 -1.48 -3.18 3.46
C LEU A 227 -0.22 -3.43 2.65
N ARG A 228 0.95 -3.54 3.30
CA ARG A 228 2.20 -3.96 2.64
C ARG A 228 2.09 -5.39 2.12
N TYR A 229 1.59 -6.31 2.94
CA TYR A 229 1.53 -7.72 2.55
C TYR A 229 0.56 -7.95 1.39
N ASN A 230 -0.63 -7.36 1.44
CA ASN A 230 -1.59 -7.48 0.34
C ASN A 230 -1.06 -6.79 -0.95
N LEU A 231 -0.32 -5.68 -0.82
CA LEU A 231 0.35 -5.03 -1.94
C LEU A 231 1.42 -5.95 -2.56
N ALA A 232 2.28 -6.56 -1.74
CA ALA A 232 3.31 -7.50 -2.17
C ALA A 232 2.74 -8.76 -2.81
N GLN A 233 1.71 -9.35 -2.20
CA GLN A 233 1.02 -10.53 -2.72
C GLN A 233 0.34 -10.23 -4.05
N THR A 234 -0.40 -9.12 -4.14
CA THR A 234 -1.00 -8.69 -5.42
C THR A 234 0.06 -8.54 -6.50
N LEU A 235 1.11 -7.76 -6.22
CA LEU A 235 2.12 -7.43 -7.23
C LEU A 235 3.11 -8.57 -7.50
N THR A 236 3.10 -9.68 -6.75
CA THR A 236 4.00 -10.80 -7.07
C THR A 236 3.73 -11.32 -8.49
N ASP A 237 2.45 -11.45 -8.85
CA ASP A 237 2.01 -12.08 -10.10
C ASP A 237 1.07 -11.20 -10.95
N ASN A 238 0.55 -10.10 -10.41
CA ASN A 238 -0.44 -9.26 -11.10
C ASN A 238 0.12 -7.88 -11.46
N ILE A 239 -0.35 -7.38 -12.59
CA ILE A 239 -0.23 -5.97 -12.97
C ILE A 239 -1.40 -5.20 -12.33
N ALA A 240 -1.12 -3.99 -11.84
CA ALA A 240 -2.14 -3.05 -11.40
C ALA A 240 -2.10 -1.78 -12.25
N LYS A 241 -3.27 -1.34 -12.71
CA LYS A 241 -3.41 -0.13 -13.54
C LYS A 241 -4.22 0.94 -12.82
N PHE A 242 -3.85 2.18 -13.07
CA PHE A 242 -4.63 3.36 -12.73
C PHE A 242 -4.77 4.28 -13.94
N ASP A 243 -5.95 4.83 -14.12
CA ASP A 243 -6.16 5.94 -15.04
C ASP A 243 -5.82 7.26 -14.32
N PHE A 244 -5.03 8.11 -14.97
CA PHE A 244 -4.64 9.43 -14.47
C PHE A 244 -5.41 10.52 -15.22
N PHE A 245 -6.12 11.36 -14.46
CA PHE A 245 -7.01 12.39 -14.97
C PHE A 245 -6.57 13.78 -14.56
N VAL A 246 -6.92 14.74 -15.39
CA VAL A 246 -6.98 16.16 -15.04
C VAL A 246 -8.44 16.59 -14.87
N GLN A 247 -8.68 17.52 -13.96
CA GLN A 247 -9.98 18.16 -13.74
C GLN A 247 -9.77 19.67 -13.77
N PHE A 248 -10.29 20.35 -14.80
CA PHE A 248 -10.05 21.77 -15.03
C PHE A 248 -10.87 22.69 -14.11
N GLN A 249 -10.29 23.81 -13.71
CA GLN A 249 -11.05 24.88 -13.08
C GLN A 249 -11.90 25.59 -14.14
N THR A 250 -13.23 25.51 -14.03
CA THR A 250 -14.15 26.17 -14.98
C THR A 250 -14.87 27.38 -14.40
N ASP A 251 -14.88 27.51 -13.07
CA ASP A 251 -15.49 28.62 -12.33
C ASP A 251 -14.59 28.98 -11.14
N ALA A 252 -14.03 30.19 -11.13
CA ALA A 252 -13.03 30.57 -10.12
C ALA A 252 -13.63 30.79 -8.73
N ASP A 253 -14.92 31.09 -8.64
CA ASP A 253 -15.64 31.35 -7.39
C ASP A 253 -16.15 30.03 -6.80
N ALA A 254 -16.70 29.13 -7.63
CA ALA A 254 -17.16 27.81 -7.21
C ALA A 254 -16.03 26.77 -7.05
N MET A 255 -14.91 26.95 -7.75
CA MET A 255 -13.73 26.07 -7.70
C MET A 255 -12.50 26.84 -7.22
N PRO A 256 -12.48 27.31 -5.95
CA PRO A 256 -11.45 28.21 -5.47
C PRO A 256 -10.06 27.55 -5.41
N ILE A 257 -9.02 28.32 -5.78
CA ILE A 257 -7.62 27.89 -5.66
C ILE A 257 -7.17 27.82 -4.19
N GLU A 258 -7.58 28.80 -3.38
CA GLU A 258 -7.11 28.97 -2.00
C GLU A 258 -7.90 28.15 -0.96
N ASP A 259 -9.04 27.55 -1.34
CA ASP A 259 -9.88 26.75 -0.43
C ASP A 259 -9.99 25.30 -0.93
N PRO A 260 -9.12 24.40 -0.44
CA PRO A 260 -9.12 23.00 -0.85
C PRO A 260 -10.20 22.16 -0.17
N THR A 261 -11.06 22.74 0.68
CA THR A 261 -12.21 22.03 1.26
C THR A 261 -13.36 21.89 0.26
N VAL A 262 -13.29 22.61 -0.87
CA VAL A 262 -14.28 22.59 -1.94
C VAL A 262 -13.90 21.58 -3.03
N ALA A 263 -14.82 20.66 -3.29
CA ALA A 263 -14.71 19.72 -4.41
C ALA A 263 -15.02 20.44 -5.73
N TRP A 264 -14.25 20.15 -6.76
CA TRP A 264 -14.50 20.71 -8.09
C TRP A 264 -15.51 19.81 -8.82
N THR A 265 -16.41 20.42 -9.60
CA THR A 265 -17.53 19.71 -10.25
C THR A 265 -17.37 19.52 -11.76
N SER A 266 -16.25 19.99 -12.32
CA SER A 266 -15.94 19.83 -13.74
C SER A 266 -15.56 18.38 -14.09
N GLN A 267 -15.57 18.08 -15.38
CA GLN A 267 -15.30 16.74 -15.89
C GLN A 267 -13.85 16.30 -15.63
N PHE A 268 -13.68 15.02 -15.31
CA PHE A 268 -12.38 14.34 -15.34
C PHE A 268 -12.03 13.93 -16.78
N VAL A 269 -10.87 14.38 -17.26
CA VAL A 269 -10.34 14.05 -18.58
C VAL A 269 -9.10 13.18 -18.42
N LYS A 270 -9.12 11.98 -18.99
CA LYS A 270 -8.00 11.03 -18.89
C LYS A 270 -6.84 11.55 -19.73
N VAL A 271 -5.64 11.61 -19.16
CA VAL A 271 -4.42 12.06 -19.85
C VAL A 271 -3.29 11.04 -19.84
N ALA A 272 -3.35 10.05 -18.94
CA ALA A 272 -2.37 8.98 -18.91
C ALA A 272 -2.91 7.72 -18.22
N THR A 273 -2.16 6.63 -18.31
CA THR A 273 -2.32 5.42 -17.51
C THR A 273 -1.02 5.10 -16.76
N LEU A 274 -1.11 4.91 -15.46
CA LEU A 274 -0.04 4.35 -14.63
C LEU A 274 -0.18 2.82 -14.60
N THR A 275 0.83 2.10 -15.06
CA THR A 275 0.92 0.64 -15.02
C THR A 275 2.00 0.22 -14.04
N ILE A 276 1.60 -0.41 -12.93
CA ILE A 276 2.50 -1.02 -11.95
C ILE A 276 2.64 -2.50 -12.31
N TYR A 277 3.86 -2.92 -12.64
CA TYR A 277 4.12 -4.28 -13.09
C TYR A 277 4.18 -5.28 -11.94
N ALA A 278 4.03 -6.56 -12.28
CA ALA A 278 4.31 -7.64 -11.36
C ALA A 278 5.80 -7.58 -10.95
N GLN A 279 6.11 -7.59 -9.66
CA GLN A 279 7.44 -7.43 -9.10
C GLN A 279 7.48 -7.85 -7.63
N THR A 280 8.68 -8.07 -7.12
CA THR A 280 8.95 -8.23 -5.69
C THR A 280 9.63 -6.96 -5.16
N PHE A 281 8.98 -6.22 -4.26
CA PHE A 281 9.49 -4.94 -3.74
C PHE A 281 9.82 -4.95 -2.24
N ASP A 282 9.54 -6.06 -1.55
CA ASP A 282 9.62 -6.18 -0.10
C ASP A 282 11.01 -6.62 0.41
N SER A 283 12.04 -6.49 -0.43
CA SER A 283 13.44 -6.64 -0.02
C SER A 283 13.88 -5.47 0.87
N GLU A 284 14.84 -5.71 1.77
CA GLU A 284 15.35 -4.67 2.66
C GLU A 284 15.91 -3.48 1.88
N GLY A 285 16.72 -3.74 0.85
CA GLY A 285 17.31 -2.69 0.01
C GLY A 285 16.27 -1.81 -0.70
N GLN A 286 15.19 -2.39 -1.25
CA GLN A 286 14.16 -1.58 -1.91
C GLN A 286 13.26 -0.83 -0.92
N LEU A 287 13.02 -1.41 0.26
CA LEU A 287 12.32 -0.71 1.35
C LEU A 287 13.16 0.45 1.90
N GLU A 288 14.47 0.29 2.02
CA GLU A 288 15.38 1.38 2.40
C GLU A 288 15.48 2.45 1.32
N PHE A 289 15.60 2.05 0.05
CA PHE A 289 15.54 2.96 -1.09
C PHE A 289 14.28 3.82 -1.06
N GLY A 290 13.10 3.20 -0.96
CA GLY A 290 11.82 3.90 -0.93
C GLY A 290 11.63 4.74 0.34
N ASP A 291 12.20 4.30 1.46
CA ASP A 291 12.22 5.10 2.69
C ASP A 291 13.18 6.28 2.61
N ASN A 292 14.27 6.19 1.84
CA ASN A 292 15.21 7.29 1.65
C ASN A 292 14.74 8.29 0.57
N LEU A 293 14.03 7.82 -0.46
CA LEU A 293 13.59 8.62 -1.61
C LEU A 293 12.73 9.84 -1.20
N SER A 294 13.06 10.99 -1.76
CA SER A 294 12.36 12.25 -1.50
C SER A 294 11.37 12.59 -2.60
N PHE A 295 10.27 13.21 -2.21
CA PHE A 295 9.19 13.64 -3.11
C PHE A 295 8.82 15.07 -2.75
N ASN A 296 8.63 15.95 -3.72
CA ASN A 296 8.19 17.32 -3.48
C ASN A 296 7.24 17.76 -4.62
N PRO A 297 6.01 18.27 -4.33
CA PRO A 297 5.11 18.71 -5.40
C PRO A 297 5.69 19.84 -6.27
N TRP A 298 6.64 20.63 -5.74
CA TRP A 298 7.36 21.65 -6.50
C TRP A 298 8.51 21.09 -7.32
N HIS A 299 8.85 19.81 -7.16
CA HIS A 299 9.75 19.12 -8.08
C HIS A 299 9.00 18.75 -9.36
N SER A 300 8.71 19.79 -10.13
CA SER A 300 7.85 19.73 -11.31
C SER A 300 8.27 20.74 -12.35
N LEU A 301 7.85 20.48 -13.59
CA LEU A 301 7.95 21.46 -14.67
C LEU A 301 7.08 22.69 -14.38
N PRO A 302 7.43 23.88 -14.91
CA PRO A 302 6.65 25.10 -14.74
C PRO A 302 5.19 24.98 -15.17
N GLU A 303 4.90 24.18 -16.19
CA GLU A 303 3.57 23.89 -16.69
C GLU A 303 2.69 23.18 -15.66
N HIS A 304 3.30 22.51 -14.68
CA HIS A 304 2.63 21.79 -13.59
C HIS A 304 2.85 22.46 -12.24
N ARG A 305 3.18 23.75 -12.21
CA ARG A 305 3.46 24.50 -10.98
C ARG A 305 2.33 24.34 -9.94
N PRO A 306 2.61 23.89 -8.71
CA PRO A 306 1.61 23.85 -7.65
C PRO A 306 0.99 25.23 -7.36
N LEU A 307 -0.33 25.29 -7.18
CA LEU A 307 -1.09 26.52 -6.91
C LEU A 307 -1.74 26.52 -5.52
N GLY A 308 -1.93 27.72 -4.95
CA GLY A 308 -2.62 27.95 -3.69
C GLY A 308 -1.70 27.92 -2.46
N SER A 309 -2.17 28.55 -1.38
CA SER A 309 -1.44 28.77 -0.12
C SER A 309 -0.91 27.47 0.49
N PHE A 310 -1.69 26.39 0.46
CA PHE A 310 -1.23 25.09 0.92
C PHE A 310 -0.03 24.57 0.13
N ASN A 311 -0.03 24.71 -1.20
CA ASN A 311 1.10 24.30 -2.01
C ASN A 311 2.33 25.18 -1.77
N ARG A 312 2.17 26.50 -1.63
CA ARG A 312 3.28 27.41 -1.27
C ARG A 312 3.91 27.02 0.08
N VAL A 313 3.09 26.73 1.10
CA VAL A 313 3.57 26.19 2.39
C VAL A 313 4.27 24.83 2.21
N ARG A 314 3.70 23.92 1.39
CA ARG A 314 4.28 22.61 1.10
C ARG A 314 5.68 22.72 0.50
N LYS A 315 5.97 23.72 -0.35
CA LYS A 315 7.32 23.94 -0.90
C LYS A 315 8.38 23.89 0.21
N ARG A 316 8.24 24.81 1.16
CA ARG A 316 9.17 24.99 2.28
C ARG A 316 9.17 23.80 3.23
N VAL A 317 7.99 23.28 3.58
CA VAL A 317 7.90 22.14 4.52
C VAL A 317 8.58 20.89 3.95
N TYR A 318 8.39 20.59 2.66
CA TYR A 318 8.98 19.40 2.05
C TYR A 318 10.50 19.54 1.89
N GLU A 319 10.99 20.70 1.43
CA GLU A 319 12.43 20.99 1.33
C GLU A 319 13.13 20.81 2.68
N VAL A 320 12.64 21.49 3.73
CA VAL A 320 13.28 21.48 5.04
C VAL A 320 13.18 20.11 5.72
N MET A 321 11.99 19.51 5.74
CA MET A 321 11.80 18.24 6.45
C MET A 321 12.47 17.05 5.75
N SER A 322 12.63 17.12 4.42
CA SER A 322 13.46 16.16 3.67
C SER A 322 14.90 16.24 4.17
N LYS A 323 15.52 17.43 4.07
CA LYS A 323 16.90 17.67 4.51
C LYS A 323 17.11 17.27 5.97
N PHE A 324 16.22 17.68 6.86
CA PHE A 324 16.27 17.33 8.29
C PHE A 324 16.32 15.81 8.51
N ARG A 325 15.47 15.05 7.81
CA ARG A 325 15.44 13.57 7.91
C ARG A 325 16.73 12.94 7.40
N HIS A 326 17.24 13.41 6.26
CA HIS A 326 18.47 12.91 5.66
C HIS A 326 19.69 13.19 6.55
N ASP A 327 19.82 14.42 7.04
CA ASP A 327 20.90 14.84 7.93
C ASP A 327 20.87 14.04 9.25
N ALA A 328 19.69 13.88 9.87
CA ALA A 328 19.52 13.10 11.10
C ALA A 328 19.86 11.61 10.91
N ASN A 329 19.55 11.04 9.75
CA ASN A 329 19.86 9.65 9.42
C ASN A 329 21.28 9.46 8.87
N LYS A 330 22.03 10.53 8.60
CA LYS A 330 23.33 10.49 7.91
C LYS A 330 23.25 9.78 6.55
N LEU A 331 22.14 9.94 5.85
CA LEU A 331 21.90 9.37 4.54
C LEU A 331 21.88 10.48 3.49
N PRO A 332 22.64 10.36 2.38
CA PRO A 332 22.62 11.37 1.34
C PRO A 332 21.24 11.46 0.69
N MET A 333 20.88 12.67 0.29
CA MET A 333 19.78 12.86 -0.64
C MET A 333 20.28 12.50 -2.04
N PHE A 334 19.46 11.80 -2.81
CA PHE A 334 19.78 11.40 -4.17
C PHE A 334 18.51 11.47 -5.01
N GLU A 335 18.68 11.63 -6.32
CA GLU A 335 17.59 11.60 -7.29
C GLU A 335 17.82 10.41 -8.24
N PRO A 336 16.82 9.53 -8.45
CA PRO A 336 16.96 8.40 -9.35
C PRO A 336 17.06 8.87 -10.80
N VAL A 337 17.85 8.15 -11.59
CA VAL A 337 18.03 8.38 -13.02
C VAL A 337 17.32 7.27 -13.79
N ASP A 338 16.78 7.62 -14.96
CA ASP A 338 16.17 6.66 -15.87
C ASP A 338 17.22 5.75 -16.51
N SER A 339 16.85 4.53 -16.85
CA SER A 339 17.73 3.58 -17.53
C SER A 339 16.95 2.52 -18.31
N ASP A 340 17.57 1.98 -19.36
CA ASP A 340 16.97 0.94 -20.20
C ASP A 340 16.72 -0.37 -19.42
N ASP A 341 17.49 -0.62 -18.35
CA ASP A 341 17.35 -1.76 -17.46
C ASP A 341 16.42 -1.50 -16.26
N PHE A 342 15.76 -0.34 -16.18
CA PHE A 342 14.90 0.02 -15.04
C PHE A 342 13.88 -1.07 -14.70
N LEU A 343 13.29 -1.70 -15.71
CA LEU A 343 12.29 -2.77 -15.58
C LEU A 343 12.86 -4.19 -15.75
N SER A 344 14.19 -4.40 -15.74
CA SER A 344 14.77 -5.71 -16.05
C SER A 344 14.49 -6.79 -15.01
N ASP A 345 14.17 -6.40 -13.78
CA ASP A 345 13.94 -7.25 -12.60
C ASP A 345 12.45 -7.43 -12.25
N ILE A 346 11.53 -6.97 -13.11
CA ILE A 346 10.10 -7.20 -12.90
C ILE A 346 9.75 -8.68 -13.12
N ASN A 347 8.77 -9.17 -12.38
CA ASN A 347 8.26 -10.52 -12.54
C ASN A 347 7.43 -10.62 -13.82
N LYS A 348 7.43 -11.80 -14.44
CA LYS A 348 6.47 -12.09 -15.51
C LYS A 348 5.08 -12.25 -14.87
N PRO A 349 4.06 -11.49 -15.32
CA PRO A 349 2.72 -11.64 -14.78
C PRO A 349 2.19 -13.05 -15.07
N ASN A 350 1.38 -13.58 -14.15
CA ASN A 350 0.73 -14.86 -14.38
C ASN A 350 -0.31 -14.71 -15.49
N THR A 351 -0.08 -15.35 -16.63
CA THR A 351 -0.99 -15.34 -17.79
C THR A 351 -2.03 -16.47 -17.73
N LYS A 352 -1.97 -17.35 -16.73
CA LYS A 352 -2.92 -18.47 -16.62
C LYS A 352 -4.27 -18.00 -16.07
N VAL A 353 -5.33 -18.39 -16.77
CA VAL A 353 -6.73 -18.02 -16.51
C VAL A 353 -7.41 -18.93 -15.47
N THR A 354 -6.66 -19.82 -14.81
CA THR A 354 -7.23 -20.66 -13.73
C THR A 354 -7.71 -19.75 -12.60
N ILE A 355 -9.03 -19.74 -12.40
CA ILE A 355 -9.68 -18.91 -11.39
C ILE A 355 -9.43 -19.55 -10.03
N ASP A 356 -8.75 -18.83 -9.14
CA ASP A 356 -8.54 -19.24 -7.76
C ASP A 356 -9.87 -19.52 -7.07
N GLN A 357 -10.00 -20.67 -6.41
CA GLN A 357 -11.19 -20.95 -5.62
C GLN A 357 -11.05 -20.34 -4.23
N GLN A 358 -12.06 -19.59 -3.82
CA GLN A 358 -12.07 -18.90 -2.55
C GLN A 358 -12.38 -19.85 -1.39
N VAL A 359 -11.62 -19.72 -0.30
CA VAL A 359 -11.90 -20.45 0.94
C VAL A 359 -13.21 -19.93 1.59
N PRO A 360 -14.14 -20.81 2.00
CA PRO A 360 -15.40 -20.37 2.59
C PRO A 360 -15.22 -19.56 3.88
N LYS A 361 -15.86 -18.39 3.95
CA LYS A 361 -15.82 -17.49 5.13
C LYS A 361 -16.94 -17.76 6.15
N LYS A 362 -17.99 -18.49 5.78
CA LYS A 362 -19.14 -18.81 6.64
C LYS A 362 -19.18 -20.30 6.96
N HIS A 363 -19.73 -20.64 8.12
CA HIS A 363 -19.86 -22.04 8.58
C HIS A 363 -18.52 -22.78 8.65
N THR A 364 -17.48 -22.08 9.11
CA THR A 364 -16.14 -22.62 9.23
C THR A 364 -15.57 -22.40 10.63
N ILE A 365 -14.59 -23.24 10.97
CA ILE A 365 -13.75 -23.10 12.17
C ILE A 365 -12.31 -23.15 11.68
N SER A 366 -11.52 -22.13 12.00
CA SER A 366 -10.12 -22.06 11.59
C SER A 366 -9.18 -21.87 12.78
N THR A 367 -7.95 -22.29 12.59
CA THR A 367 -6.83 -21.99 13.48
C THR A 367 -5.61 -21.64 12.63
N THR A 368 -4.70 -20.86 13.21
CA THR A 368 -3.51 -20.38 12.52
C THR A 368 -2.29 -20.58 13.40
N ALA A 369 -1.20 -21.01 12.78
CA ALA A 369 0.14 -21.01 13.35
C ALA A 369 1.08 -20.20 12.46
N GLU A 370 2.15 -19.68 13.05
CA GLU A 370 3.17 -18.93 12.31
C GLU A 370 4.56 -19.15 12.88
N VAL A 371 5.56 -18.95 12.03
CA VAL A 371 6.98 -18.96 12.41
C VAL A 371 7.75 -18.00 11.50
N ILE A 372 8.85 -17.43 12.01
CA ILE A 372 9.80 -16.68 11.20
C ILE A 372 11.05 -17.55 10.99
N VAL A 373 11.46 -17.68 9.73
CA VAL A 373 12.63 -18.45 9.28
C VAL A 373 13.66 -17.54 8.64
N ASN A 374 14.95 -17.82 8.88
CA ASN A 374 16.06 -17.07 8.33
C ASN A 374 16.49 -17.56 6.93
N CYS A 375 15.56 -17.53 5.96
CA CYS A 375 15.87 -17.82 4.55
C CYS A 375 14.97 -17.05 3.60
N SER A 376 15.25 -17.13 2.29
CA SER A 376 14.43 -16.48 1.25
C SER A 376 13.03 -17.09 1.18
N LYS A 377 12.06 -16.27 0.72
CA LYS A 377 10.67 -16.73 0.48
C LYS A 377 10.65 -17.93 -0.47
N GLU A 378 11.49 -17.91 -1.50
CA GLU A 378 11.63 -19.01 -2.45
C GLU A 378 12.09 -20.30 -1.77
N LYS A 379 13.19 -20.29 -1.01
CA LYS A 379 13.68 -21.50 -0.31
C LYS A 379 12.60 -22.05 0.62
N ALA A 380 11.95 -21.17 1.40
CA ALA A 380 10.91 -21.56 2.34
C ALA A 380 9.69 -22.15 1.62
N TYR A 381 9.23 -21.50 0.53
CA TYR A 381 8.11 -21.94 -0.29
C TYR A 381 8.36 -23.33 -0.86
N MET A 382 9.49 -23.51 -1.55
CA MET A 382 9.83 -24.77 -2.20
C MET A 382 9.93 -25.93 -1.20
N TYR A 383 10.42 -25.68 0.01
CA TYR A 383 10.50 -26.72 1.04
C TYR A 383 9.11 -27.12 1.58
N VAL A 384 8.29 -26.15 2.00
CA VAL A 384 7.00 -26.48 2.65
C VAL A 384 5.91 -26.93 1.68
N SER A 385 6.01 -26.57 0.39
CA SER A 385 5.09 -27.05 -0.64
C SER A 385 5.49 -28.43 -1.18
N SER A 386 6.76 -28.84 -1.02
CA SER A 386 7.32 -30.06 -1.60
C SER A 386 6.60 -31.34 -1.17
N VAL A 387 6.11 -32.08 -2.16
CA VAL A 387 5.54 -33.43 -1.98
C VAL A 387 6.49 -34.37 -1.25
N LYS A 388 7.81 -34.25 -1.52
CA LYS A 388 8.84 -35.12 -0.94
C LYS A 388 9.15 -34.76 0.51
N GLU A 389 9.18 -33.47 0.83
CA GLU A 389 9.63 -32.99 2.15
C GLU A 389 8.50 -32.93 3.18
N LEU A 390 7.23 -32.99 2.75
CA LEU A 390 6.06 -32.98 3.64
C LEU A 390 6.17 -33.93 4.86
N PRO A 391 6.57 -35.21 4.69
CA PRO A 391 6.76 -36.13 5.81
C PRO A 391 7.84 -35.71 6.81
N ASN A 392 8.82 -34.89 6.39
CA ASN A 392 9.96 -34.50 7.22
C ASN A 392 9.60 -33.41 8.23
N TRP A 393 8.60 -32.58 7.94
CA TRP A 393 8.19 -31.50 8.85
C TRP A 393 6.80 -31.71 9.47
N LEU A 394 5.89 -32.46 8.83
CA LEU A 394 4.56 -32.77 9.37
C LEU A 394 4.54 -34.06 10.19
N LEU A 395 5.19 -33.99 11.36
CA LEU A 395 5.35 -35.09 12.30
C LEU A 395 4.17 -35.24 13.27
N LYS A 396 4.03 -36.43 13.87
CA LYS A 396 2.99 -36.70 14.87
C LYS A 396 3.06 -35.69 16.01
N THR A 397 1.92 -35.06 16.32
CA THR A 397 1.80 -34.14 17.45
C THR A 397 0.51 -34.43 18.23
N GLY A 398 0.67 -34.88 19.48
CA GLY A 398 -0.46 -35.28 20.32
C GLY A 398 -1.30 -36.37 19.63
N PRO A 399 -2.63 -36.18 19.48
CA PRO A 399 -3.50 -37.18 18.86
C PRO A 399 -3.48 -37.15 17.32
N ILE A 400 -2.81 -36.17 16.70
CA ILE A 400 -2.77 -36.03 15.24
C ILE A 400 -1.52 -36.75 14.73
N TYR A 401 -1.73 -37.80 13.93
CA TYR A 401 -0.65 -38.55 13.27
C TYR A 401 0.03 -37.70 12.20
N GLY A 402 1.35 -37.86 12.08
CA GLY A 402 2.12 -37.22 11.02
C GLY A 402 1.88 -37.85 9.65
N ILE A 403 2.33 -37.15 8.62
CA ILE A 403 2.33 -37.64 7.24
C ILE A 403 3.52 -38.58 7.06
N ILE A 404 3.29 -39.75 6.47
CA ILE A 404 4.33 -40.75 6.23
C ILE A 404 4.60 -40.97 4.74
N ASN A 405 3.63 -40.66 3.88
CA ASN A 405 3.78 -40.80 2.44
C ASN A 405 2.84 -39.82 1.73
N VAL A 406 3.32 -39.26 0.63
CA VAL A 406 2.53 -38.41 -0.26
C VAL A 406 2.71 -38.94 -1.68
N THR A 407 1.61 -39.23 -2.35
CA THR A 407 1.60 -39.73 -3.72
C THR A 407 0.90 -38.72 -4.62
N THR A 408 1.61 -38.21 -5.63
CA THR A 408 1.00 -37.31 -6.62
C THR A 408 -0.04 -38.07 -7.44
N LEU A 409 -1.24 -37.51 -7.54
CA LEU A 409 -2.34 -38.09 -8.33
C LEU A 409 -2.47 -37.38 -9.68
N ARG A 410 -2.34 -36.04 -9.70
CA ARG A 410 -2.39 -35.20 -10.90
C ARG A 410 -1.43 -34.03 -10.78
N GLY A 411 -0.69 -33.76 -11.86
CA GLY A 411 0.22 -32.62 -11.96
C GLY A 411 1.50 -32.82 -11.14
N ASN A 412 2.06 -31.72 -10.65
CA ASN A 412 3.32 -31.69 -9.88
C ASN A 412 3.27 -30.80 -8.64
N TRP A 413 2.06 -30.40 -8.21
CA TRP A 413 1.82 -29.50 -7.08
C TRP A 413 2.32 -28.07 -7.30
N GLU A 414 2.22 -27.58 -8.54
CA GLU A 414 2.59 -26.22 -8.93
C GLU A 414 1.41 -25.42 -9.48
N ASN A 415 0.31 -26.09 -9.86
CA ASN A 415 -0.80 -25.43 -10.53
C ASN A 415 -2.12 -25.68 -9.79
N VAL A 416 -3.04 -24.70 -9.88
CA VAL A 416 -4.42 -24.88 -9.44
C VAL A 416 -5.01 -26.11 -10.14
N GLY A 417 -5.59 -27.01 -9.35
CA GLY A 417 -6.08 -28.30 -9.81
C GLY A 417 -5.06 -29.44 -9.70
N ASP A 418 -3.79 -29.22 -9.37
CA ASP A 418 -2.90 -30.33 -9.05
C ASP A 418 -3.35 -30.98 -7.73
N ASN A 419 -3.23 -32.31 -7.65
CA ASN A 419 -3.70 -33.04 -6.47
C ASN A 419 -2.79 -34.21 -6.06
N ARG A 420 -2.86 -34.55 -4.77
CA ARG A 420 -2.04 -35.56 -4.13
C ARG A 420 -2.82 -36.34 -3.09
N LEU A 421 -2.50 -37.62 -2.94
CA LEU A 421 -2.95 -38.47 -1.86
C LEU A 421 -1.98 -38.36 -0.69
N VAL A 422 -2.48 -38.02 0.49
CA VAL A 422 -1.71 -37.95 1.73
C VAL A 422 -2.05 -39.15 2.59
N LYS A 423 -1.03 -39.91 3.00
CA LYS A 423 -1.16 -41.03 3.95
C LYS A 423 -0.51 -40.69 5.28
N ARG A 424 -1.26 -40.91 6.36
CA ARG A 424 -0.81 -40.68 7.74
C ARG A 424 -0.28 -41.94 8.42
N GLY A 425 0.41 -41.75 9.55
CA GLY A 425 0.99 -42.82 10.37
C GLY A 425 -0.01 -43.85 10.93
N ASP A 426 -1.30 -43.52 11.01
CA ASP A 426 -2.38 -44.46 11.38
C ASP A 426 -3.01 -45.18 10.19
N GLY A 427 -2.43 -45.03 8.98
CA GLY A 427 -2.94 -45.62 7.75
C GLY A 427 -4.09 -44.85 7.11
N ALA A 428 -4.63 -43.82 7.78
CA ALA A 428 -5.67 -42.97 7.22
C ALA A 428 -5.15 -42.16 6.02
N THR A 429 -6.07 -41.87 5.09
CA THR A 429 -5.79 -41.15 3.86
C THR A 429 -6.76 -39.98 3.64
N LEU A 430 -6.31 -39.01 2.86
CA LEU A 430 -7.09 -37.88 2.36
C LEU A 430 -6.48 -37.41 1.03
N ILE A 431 -7.28 -36.77 0.19
CA ILE A 431 -6.81 -36.14 -1.05
C ILE A 431 -6.67 -34.64 -0.81
N GLU A 432 -5.55 -34.04 -1.19
CA GLU A 432 -5.38 -32.59 -1.23
C GLU A 432 -5.34 -32.11 -2.68
N GLU A 433 -5.98 -30.98 -2.98
CA GLU A 433 -5.98 -30.35 -4.31
C GLU A 433 -5.69 -28.85 -4.17
N LEU A 434 -4.73 -28.32 -4.96
CA LEU A 434 -4.41 -26.90 -5.00
C LEU A 434 -5.58 -26.10 -5.58
N ILE A 435 -5.98 -25.05 -4.87
CA ILE A 435 -7.09 -24.17 -5.24
C ILE A 435 -6.65 -22.72 -5.50
N THR A 436 -5.46 -22.35 -5.02
CA THR A 436 -4.84 -21.04 -5.24
C THR A 436 -3.33 -21.21 -5.31
N VAL A 437 -2.68 -20.57 -6.27
CA VAL A 437 -1.20 -20.56 -6.38
C VAL A 437 -0.70 -19.17 -6.78
N HIS A 438 0.06 -18.56 -5.88
CA HIS A 438 0.89 -17.39 -6.14
C HIS A 438 2.33 -17.72 -5.72
N HIS A 439 3.21 -17.93 -6.68
CA HIS A 439 4.54 -18.48 -6.40
C HIS A 439 5.29 -17.60 -5.39
N TYR A 440 5.92 -18.26 -4.41
CA TYR A 440 6.72 -17.63 -3.35
C TYR A 440 5.98 -16.68 -2.40
N SER A 441 4.66 -16.52 -2.55
CA SER A 441 3.86 -15.62 -1.71
C SER A 441 2.68 -16.34 -1.03
N HIS A 442 2.01 -17.26 -1.73
CA HIS A 442 0.85 -17.95 -1.22
C HIS A 442 0.51 -19.24 -1.99
N TYR A 443 0.05 -20.27 -1.28
CA TYR A 443 -0.79 -21.28 -1.90
C TYR A 443 -1.90 -21.73 -0.95
N ALA A 444 -3.02 -22.16 -1.53
CA ALA A 444 -4.12 -22.78 -0.80
C ALA A 444 -4.49 -24.12 -1.42
N TYR A 445 -4.96 -25.02 -0.58
CA TYR A 445 -5.44 -26.33 -1.00
C TYR A 445 -6.70 -26.70 -0.23
N GLN A 446 -7.56 -27.49 -0.86
CA GLN A 446 -8.66 -28.18 -0.17
C GLN A 446 -8.27 -29.62 0.11
N SER A 447 -8.78 -30.19 1.21
CA SER A 447 -8.68 -31.63 1.47
C SER A 447 -10.06 -32.30 1.44
N THR A 448 -10.17 -33.44 0.77
CA THR A 448 -11.37 -34.28 0.60
C THR A 448 -11.08 -35.75 0.90
N ASP A 449 -12.11 -36.60 0.80
CA ASP A 449 -11.99 -38.06 0.81
C ASP A 449 -11.29 -38.64 2.03
N PHE A 450 -11.59 -38.06 3.20
CA PHE A 450 -11.08 -38.53 4.49
C PHE A 450 -11.49 -39.98 4.75
N SER A 451 -10.53 -40.87 4.96
CA SER A 451 -10.81 -42.28 5.28
C SER A 451 -11.00 -42.55 6.78
N ASP A 452 -10.92 -41.51 7.62
CA ASP A 452 -10.95 -41.62 9.08
C ASP A 452 -12.25 -41.05 9.69
N ILE A 453 -12.24 -40.79 11.00
CA ILE A 453 -13.40 -40.24 11.71
C ILE A 453 -13.76 -38.80 11.28
N PHE A 454 -12.83 -38.03 10.69
CA PHE A 454 -13.09 -36.65 10.29
C PHE A 454 -14.11 -36.56 9.15
N GLN A 455 -14.29 -37.61 8.35
CA GLN A 455 -15.37 -37.69 7.36
C GLN A 455 -16.77 -37.51 7.97
N ARG A 456 -16.95 -37.79 9.27
CA ARG A 456 -18.23 -37.58 9.98
C ARG A 456 -18.45 -36.14 10.39
N PHE A 457 -17.37 -35.36 10.55
CA PHE A 457 -17.41 -33.98 11.04
C PHE A 457 -17.32 -32.95 9.92
N THR A 458 -16.59 -33.25 8.85
CA THR A 458 -16.33 -32.35 7.73
C THR A 458 -16.42 -33.06 6.38
N ASN A 459 -16.80 -32.33 5.33
CA ASN A 459 -16.65 -32.79 3.95
C ASN A 459 -15.36 -32.26 3.32
N LYS A 460 -14.94 -31.06 3.74
CA LYS A 460 -13.82 -30.33 3.17
C LYS A 460 -13.10 -29.54 4.24
N THR A 461 -11.79 -29.60 4.20
CA THR A 461 -10.92 -28.66 4.91
C THR A 461 -10.12 -27.85 3.91
N TYR A 462 -9.53 -26.76 4.38
CA TYR A 462 -8.73 -25.86 3.57
C TYR A 462 -7.46 -25.49 4.32
N GLY A 463 -6.31 -25.70 3.70
CA GLY A 463 -5.04 -25.17 4.18
C GLY A 463 -4.63 -23.97 3.34
N GLN A 464 -4.19 -22.90 4.00
CA GLN A 464 -3.66 -21.69 3.36
C GLN A 464 -2.29 -21.37 3.95
N MET A 465 -1.25 -21.45 3.12
CA MET A 465 0.12 -21.14 3.49
C MET A 465 0.52 -19.77 2.91
N TRP A 466 1.07 -18.91 3.75
CA TRP A 466 1.45 -17.54 3.41
C TRP A 466 2.93 -17.31 3.68
N PHE A 467 3.56 -16.53 2.82
CA PHE A 467 4.97 -16.16 2.87
C PHE A 467 5.08 -14.64 2.81
N ASP A 468 5.37 -14.03 3.96
CA ASP A 468 5.52 -12.58 4.08
C ASP A 468 6.96 -12.22 4.47
N THR A 469 7.53 -11.14 3.95
CA THR A 469 8.83 -10.62 4.44
C THR A 469 8.62 -9.73 5.67
N VAL A 470 9.29 -10.06 6.78
CA VAL A 470 9.25 -9.32 8.04
C VAL A 470 10.69 -9.13 8.53
N ASP A 471 11.14 -7.87 8.60
CA ASP A 471 12.48 -7.50 9.07
C ASP A 471 13.61 -8.31 8.39
N GLY A 472 13.54 -8.41 7.05
CA GLY A 472 14.51 -9.16 6.23
C GLY A 472 14.38 -10.69 6.29
N LYS A 473 13.46 -11.23 7.09
CA LYS A 473 13.22 -12.68 7.25
C LYS A 473 11.90 -13.11 6.63
N THR A 474 11.75 -14.40 6.38
CA THR A 474 10.49 -14.96 5.85
C THR A 474 9.61 -15.41 7.01
N ARG A 475 8.38 -14.88 7.07
CA ARG A 475 7.33 -15.39 7.95
C ARG A 475 6.48 -16.38 7.19
N LEU A 476 6.42 -17.60 7.70
CA LEU A 476 5.48 -18.64 7.29
C LEU A 476 4.24 -18.55 8.18
N ARG A 477 3.06 -18.40 7.58
CA ARG A 477 1.79 -18.46 8.31
C ARG A 477 0.90 -19.50 7.67
N TRP A 478 0.46 -20.47 8.47
CA TRP A 478 -0.40 -21.55 8.01
C TRP A 478 -1.76 -21.47 8.72
N THR A 479 -2.80 -21.17 7.96
CA THR A 479 -4.18 -21.21 8.43
C THR A 479 -4.83 -22.48 7.93
N TYR A 480 -5.47 -23.22 8.84
CA TYR A 480 -6.21 -24.43 8.49
C TYR A 480 -7.66 -24.28 8.93
N THR A 481 -8.58 -24.55 8.01
CA THR A 481 -10.00 -24.24 8.12
C THR A 481 -10.84 -25.50 7.88
N PHE A 482 -11.72 -25.82 8.83
CA PHE A 482 -12.74 -26.87 8.67
C PHE A 482 -14.07 -26.26 8.25
N THR A 483 -14.74 -26.91 7.30
CA THR A 483 -16.21 -26.84 7.23
C THR A 483 -16.82 -27.83 8.21
N TYR A 484 -18.00 -27.57 8.75
CA TYR A 484 -18.68 -28.52 9.64
C TYR A 484 -20.04 -28.93 9.08
N LYS A 485 -20.39 -30.21 9.21
CA LYS A 485 -21.64 -30.77 8.65
C LYS A 485 -22.89 -30.42 9.48
N ASN A 486 -22.74 -30.28 10.79
CA ASN A 486 -23.84 -30.09 11.72
C ASN A 486 -23.37 -29.46 13.05
N PHE A 487 -24.32 -29.24 13.96
CA PHE A 487 -24.05 -28.62 15.26
C PHE A 487 -23.05 -29.40 16.13
N PHE A 488 -23.13 -30.73 16.17
CA PHE A 488 -22.21 -31.56 16.94
C PHE A 488 -20.78 -31.53 16.37
N ALA A 489 -20.65 -31.56 15.05
CA ALA A 489 -19.37 -31.38 14.37
C ALA A 489 -18.76 -30.01 14.70
N ARG A 490 -19.58 -28.95 14.70
CA ARG A 490 -19.13 -27.61 15.11
C ARG A 490 -18.61 -27.63 16.54
N LEU A 491 -19.34 -28.22 17.49
CA LEU A 491 -18.93 -28.27 18.90
C LEU A 491 -17.59 -29.00 19.08
N PHE A 492 -17.45 -30.18 18.47
CA PHE A 492 -16.20 -30.94 18.49
C PHE A 492 -15.04 -30.15 17.90
N LEU A 493 -15.21 -29.59 16.70
CA LEU A 493 -14.16 -28.85 16.00
C LEU A 493 -13.79 -27.54 16.72
N SER A 494 -14.74 -26.89 17.39
CA SER A 494 -14.48 -25.68 18.19
C SER A 494 -13.56 -25.94 19.37
N PHE A 495 -13.54 -27.16 19.90
CA PHE A 495 -12.56 -27.58 20.90
C PHE A 495 -11.27 -28.11 20.25
N PHE A 496 -11.40 -28.97 19.24
CA PHE A 496 -10.28 -29.66 18.62
C PHE A 496 -9.29 -28.71 17.92
N ALA A 497 -9.80 -27.74 17.15
CA ALA A 497 -8.97 -26.84 16.33
C ALA A 497 -8.00 -25.96 17.15
N PRO A 498 -8.44 -25.22 18.20
CA PRO A 498 -7.53 -24.38 18.97
C PRO A 498 -6.56 -25.16 19.87
N VAL A 499 -6.91 -26.39 20.28
CA VAL A 499 -6.11 -27.19 21.23
C VAL A 499 -5.12 -28.11 20.51
N PHE A 500 -5.62 -29.01 19.66
CA PHE A 500 -4.80 -30.06 19.07
C PHE A 500 -4.26 -29.65 17.70
N LEU A 501 -5.12 -29.16 16.82
CA LEU A 501 -4.70 -28.77 15.47
C LEU A 501 -3.70 -27.61 15.53
N LYS A 502 -3.96 -26.56 16.32
CA LYS A 502 -3.02 -25.44 16.47
C LYS A 502 -1.62 -25.90 16.87
N LYS A 503 -1.53 -26.85 17.81
CA LYS A 503 -0.26 -27.42 18.27
C LYS A 503 0.42 -28.22 17.16
N TYR A 504 -0.34 -29.01 16.39
CA TYR A 504 0.17 -29.73 15.23
C TYR A 504 0.71 -28.79 14.15
N LEU A 505 -0.04 -27.73 13.77
CA LEU A 505 0.42 -26.74 12.80
C LEU A 505 1.71 -26.05 13.29
N GLN A 506 1.74 -25.64 14.56
CA GLN A 506 2.90 -24.95 15.14
C GLN A 506 4.13 -25.85 15.20
N ASN A 507 3.99 -27.09 15.66
CA ASN A 507 5.09 -28.05 15.69
C ASN A 507 5.60 -28.35 14.28
N GLY A 508 4.69 -28.49 13.30
CA GLY A 508 5.07 -28.65 11.91
C GLY A 508 5.93 -27.49 11.41
N LEU A 509 5.46 -26.26 11.59
CA LEU A 509 6.22 -25.06 11.20
C LEU A 509 7.57 -24.96 11.94
N ASN A 510 7.64 -25.36 13.21
CA ASN A 510 8.90 -25.40 13.96
C ASN A 510 9.88 -26.43 13.39
N ASN A 511 9.41 -27.60 12.98
CA ASN A 511 10.26 -28.61 12.31
C ASN A 511 10.76 -28.10 10.95
N ALA A 512 9.88 -27.46 10.18
CA ALA A 512 10.27 -26.85 8.91
C ALA A 512 11.31 -25.75 9.11
N LYS A 513 11.14 -24.93 10.16
CA LYS A 513 12.13 -23.93 10.55
C LYS A 513 13.48 -24.54 10.88
N ALA A 514 13.52 -25.60 11.69
CA ALA A 514 14.78 -26.26 12.06
C ALA A 514 15.56 -26.67 10.81
N TYR A 515 14.90 -27.32 9.85
CA TYR A 515 15.54 -27.70 8.58
C TYR A 515 15.96 -26.49 7.72
N LEU A 516 15.15 -25.44 7.66
CA LEU A 516 15.42 -24.28 6.80
C LEU A 516 16.59 -23.41 7.30
N GLU A 517 16.85 -23.45 8.60
CA GLU A 517 17.90 -22.69 9.31
C GLU A 517 19.17 -23.50 9.63
N GLU A 518 19.14 -24.83 9.47
CA GLU A 518 20.33 -25.66 9.27
C GLU A 518 20.97 -25.38 7.90
#